data_AF-A0A7J4I902-F1
#
_entry.id   AF-A0A7J4I902-F1
#
_cell.length_a   1.000
_cell.length_b   1.000
_cell.length_c   1.000
_cell.angle_alpha   90.00
_cell.angle_beta   90.00
_cell.angle_gamma   90.00
#
_symmetry.space_group_name_H-M   'P 1'
#
loop_
_entity.id
_entity.type
_entity.pdbx_description
1 polymer ?
#
loop_
_entity_poly.entity_id
_entity_poly.type
_entity_poly.pdbx_seq_one_letter_code
_entity_poly.pdbx_strand_id
1 'polypeptide(L)'
;MRRSNIIIVGILLLLILPAIGLSGSAQDEGAPSWDPGYKEWAYRQEISLPIQTNDFLSHYQPIDLRFRFEHPCWTEDVNQTSIRVSCWHQDHWHDLESQIYSLEKTPGETGYISECTVIFLIPDFADGTEQYFIYYDDAETIQPNYKDHVIIEDLNYTSSPLPEISAVAKFYGIEEDGYCVYGVGQEGTLLDRSCAQVVVKQKKECKEFDIIDSDQIVSFAFSYYYGDKEKDESSSDQVFIDKKVFIDGNLMVEFGIFSESKLKDVQTTVIYRYYYCPTEEKRLNVHVKHEMLKDATVQGIDNVDGRFGSLISFKSRSAAVDSLNFGKIYPYLNFYSDKEKIEQYQLNQNPSTKEREWVISYQNDATLGSEAWLCYGDGKKGFANAVLFASEKGLVISGIDEQDGTQLKVAEKEYVNFLGTEVDYVSINFGRHSFQPGHSHDVTIPSDLIVQFDAEVFASETGGYESVQQESYFYKELQKSRSYSGDIPFERELKRYNVTIIARLGRTHLAHPWLSNLVGNVFPVMWIELDQNGRVIFDGAANRSLFIR
;
A
#
# COMPACT_ATOMS: atom_id res chain seq x y z
N MET A 1 -41.39 -63.89 45.06
CA MET A 1 -40.16 -64.18 44.29
C MET A 1 -39.77 -62.98 43.45
N ARG A 2 -39.19 -61.94 44.08
CA ARG A 2 -38.97 -60.62 43.47
C ARG A 2 -37.62 -60.07 43.95
N ARG A 3 -36.54 -60.84 43.78
CA ARG A 3 -35.19 -60.47 44.24
C ARG A 3 -34.01 -60.83 43.32
N SER A 4 -34.22 -61.45 42.15
CA SER A 4 -33.11 -61.79 41.23
C SER A 4 -32.94 -60.85 40.02
N ASN A 5 -33.83 -59.88 39.80
CA ASN A 5 -33.72 -58.98 38.64
C ASN A 5 -33.05 -57.63 38.94
N ILE A 6 -32.71 -57.33 40.20
CA ILE A 6 -32.10 -56.04 40.57
C ILE A 6 -30.57 -56.06 40.41
N ILE A 7 -29.93 -57.22 40.52
CA ILE A 7 -28.46 -57.32 40.44
C ILE A 7 -27.97 -57.31 38.99
N ILE A 8 -28.74 -57.85 38.04
CA ILE A 8 -28.37 -57.85 36.62
C ILE A 8 -28.52 -56.46 35.99
N VAL A 9 -29.48 -55.64 36.45
CA VAL A 9 -29.64 -54.25 35.99
C VAL A 9 -28.52 -53.34 36.53
N GLY A 10 -28.02 -53.61 37.75
CA GLY A 10 -26.90 -52.85 38.32
C GLY A 10 -25.56 -53.09 37.63
N ILE A 11 -25.32 -54.32 37.12
CA ILE A 11 -24.07 -54.65 36.40
C ILE A 11 -24.15 -54.19 34.93
N LEU A 12 -25.33 -54.19 34.31
CA LEU A 12 -25.49 -53.65 32.94
C LEU A 12 -25.39 -52.12 32.89
N LEU A 13 -25.80 -51.40 33.95
CA LEU A 13 -25.67 -49.93 34.04
C LEU A 13 -24.23 -49.44 34.27
N LEU A 14 -23.33 -50.32 34.75
CA LEU A 14 -21.89 -50.04 34.88
C LEU A 14 -21.11 -50.26 33.58
N LEU A 15 -21.73 -50.90 32.57
CA LEU A 15 -21.15 -51.14 31.24
C LEU A 15 -21.67 -50.16 30.17
N ILE A 16 -22.60 -49.27 30.52
CA ILE A 16 -23.15 -48.21 29.65
C ILE A 16 -22.97 -46.83 30.31
N LEU A 17 -21.84 -46.64 31.00
CA LEU A 17 -21.27 -45.31 31.09
C LEU A 17 -20.61 -45.06 29.73
N PRO A 18 -21.13 -44.16 28.87
CA PRO A 18 -20.26 -43.57 27.88
C PRO A 18 -19.08 -42.99 28.66
N ALA A 19 -17.88 -43.14 28.11
CA ALA A 19 -16.77 -42.30 28.45
C ALA A 19 -17.24 -40.84 28.28
N ILE A 20 -17.81 -40.27 29.34
CA ILE A 20 -17.65 -38.86 29.61
C ILE A 20 -16.19 -38.79 30.00
N GLY A 21 -15.34 -38.68 28.98
CA GLY A 21 -14.08 -38.00 29.15
C GLY A 21 -14.46 -36.69 29.81
N LEU A 22 -14.12 -36.57 31.09
CA LEU A 22 -13.57 -35.31 31.54
C LEU A 22 -12.61 -34.90 30.43
N SER A 23 -12.89 -33.79 29.77
CA SER A 23 -11.90 -33.04 29.03
C SER A 23 -10.85 -32.61 30.06
N GLY A 24 -10.02 -33.57 30.50
CA GLY A 24 -8.68 -33.26 30.91
C GLY A 24 -8.10 -32.60 29.67
N SER A 25 -7.68 -31.35 29.84
CA SER A 25 -6.84 -30.64 28.90
C SER A 25 -5.92 -31.65 28.21
N ALA A 26 -6.10 -31.85 26.92
CA ALA A 26 -5.07 -32.44 26.10
C ALA A 26 -3.91 -31.44 26.12
N GLN A 27 -3.10 -31.48 27.17
CA GLN A 27 -1.73 -31.03 27.08
C GLN A 27 -1.02 -32.06 26.22
N ASP A 28 -0.85 -31.71 24.95
CA ASP A 28 0.39 -31.88 24.20
C ASP A 28 1.07 -33.25 24.27
N GLU A 29 0.54 -34.23 23.54
CA GLU A 29 1.42 -35.24 22.93
C GLU A 29 1.97 -34.66 21.61
N GLY A 30 2.84 -33.66 21.69
CA GLY A 30 3.55 -33.12 20.51
C GLY A 30 3.97 -31.65 20.55
N ALA A 31 3.34 -30.81 21.37
CA ALA A 31 3.72 -29.39 21.43
C ALA A 31 4.86 -29.13 22.44
N PRO A 32 5.70 -28.11 22.19
CA PRO A 32 6.83 -27.79 23.03
C PRO A 32 6.42 -27.38 24.43
N SER A 33 7.31 -27.67 25.38
CA SER A 33 7.19 -27.14 26.73
C SER A 33 7.15 -25.62 26.72
N TRP A 34 6.37 -25.03 27.63
CA TRP A 34 6.21 -23.58 27.80
C TRP A 34 7.54 -22.80 27.70
N ASP A 35 7.51 -21.66 27.00
CA ASP A 35 8.68 -20.79 26.88
C ASP A 35 9.20 -20.36 28.25
N PRO A 36 10.47 -20.67 28.60
CA PRO A 36 11.08 -20.20 29.84
C PRO A 36 10.96 -18.70 30.10
N GLY A 37 10.99 -17.86 29.05
CA GLY A 37 10.84 -16.40 29.14
C GLY A 37 9.44 -15.95 29.50
N TYR A 38 8.42 -16.78 29.20
CA TYR A 38 7.02 -16.50 29.43
C TYR A 38 6.38 -17.44 30.46
N LYS A 39 7.17 -18.13 31.29
CA LYS A 39 6.67 -19.09 32.30
C LYS A 39 5.65 -18.52 33.29
N GLU A 40 5.72 -17.22 33.54
CA GLU A 40 4.80 -16.52 34.45
C GLU A 40 3.49 -16.14 33.78
N TRP A 41 3.41 -16.25 32.44
CA TRP A 41 2.24 -15.86 31.67
C TRP A 41 1.14 -16.91 31.81
N ALA A 42 -0.10 -16.44 31.92
CA ALA A 42 -1.23 -17.32 32.22
C ALA A 42 -1.69 -18.18 31.02
N TYR A 43 -1.60 -17.66 29.80
CA TYR A 43 -2.26 -18.27 28.63
C TYR A 43 -1.34 -18.33 27.39
N ARG A 44 -1.55 -19.34 26.54
CA ARG A 44 -0.95 -19.46 25.21
C ARG A 44 -1.94 -20.05 24.21
N GLN A 45 -1.84 -19.65 22.94
CA GLN A 45 -2.54 -20.29 21.82
C GLN A 45 -1.54 -20.53 20.67
N GLU A 46 -1.69 -21.64 19.96
CA GLU A 46 -0.88 -21.93 18.76
C GLU A 46 -1.41 -21.12 17.57
N ILE A 47 -0.50 -20.63 16.73
CA ILE A 47 -0.79 -19.86 15.52
C ILE A 47 -0.61 -20.78 14.31
N SER A 48 -1.67 -20.95 13.53
CA SER A 48 -1.60 -21.62 12.24
C SER A 48 -1.31 -20.60 11.14
N LEU A 49 -0.18 -20.76 10.45
CA LEU A 49 0.19 -19.88 9.34
C LEU A 49 -0.62 -20.18 8.08
N PRO A 50 -1.01 -19.15 7.30
CA PRO A 50 -1.73 -19.32 6.04
C PRO A 50 -0.83 -19.79 4.88
N ILE A 51 0.49 -19.76 5.05
CA ILE A 51 1.47 -20.15 4.04
C ILE A 51 2.48 -21.16 4.61
N GLN A 52 3.12 -21.92 3.72
CA GLN A 52 4.24 -22.77 4.09
C GLN A 52 5.53 -21.96 4.20
N THR A 53 6.38 -22.35 5.15
CA THR A 53 7.62 -21.65 5.50
C THR A 53 8.89 -22.45 5.18
N ASN A 54 8.74 -23.53 4.41
CA ASN A 54 9.83 -24.39 3.95
C ASN A 54 10.66 -23.79 2.80
N ASP A 55 10.16 -22.73 2.16
CA ASP A 55 10.87 -21.97 1.14
C ASP A 55 11.51 -20.72 1.75
N PHE A 56 12.77 -20.44 1.41
CA PHE A 56 13.47 -19.23 1.86
C PHE A 56 12.79 -17.94 1.39
N LEU A 57 11.98 -17.98 0.33
CA LEU A 57 11.21 -16.83 -0.13
C LEU A 57 10.04 -16.47 0.79
N SER A 58 9.67 -17.37 1.71
CA SER A 58 8.70 -17.08 2.77
C SER A 58 9.31 -16.25 3.91
N HIS A 59 10.65 -16.19 4.00
CA HIS A 59 11.33 -15.42 5.03
C HIS A 59 10.95 -13.95 4.93
N TYR A 60 10.69 -13.34 6.08
CA TYR A 60 10.24 -11.97 6.21
C TYR A 60 8.91 -11.65 5.52
N GLN A 61 8.12 -12.64 5.13
CA GLN A 61 6.72 -12.42 4.78
C GLN A 61 5.93 -12.02 6.02
N PRO A 62 5.12 -10.94 5.95
CA PRO A 62 4.34 -10.49 7.09
C PRO A 62 3.09 -11.34 7.26
N ILE A 63 3.00 -11.97 8.44
CA ILE A 63 1.80 -12.65 8.92
C ILE A 63 0.92 -11.61 9.59
N ASP A 64 -0.30 -11.46 9.11
CA ASP A 64 -1.28 -10.49 9.59
C ASP A 64 -2.61 -11.21 9.78
N LEU A 65 -2.93 -11.55 11.03
CA LEU A 65 -3.99 -12.48 11.40
C LEU A 65 -4.86 -11.93 12.51
N ARG A 66 -6.17 -12.07 12.36
CA ARG A 66 -7.14 -11.76 13.41
C ARG A 66 -7.23 -12.91 14.42
N PHE A 67 -7.04 -12.61 15.69
CA PHE A 67 -7.09 -13.54 16.80
C PHE A 67 -8.28 -13.25 17.70
N ARG A 68 -8.95 -14.32 18.13
CA ARG A 68 -9.91 -14.32 19.23
C ARG A 68 -9.28 -15.02 20.42
N PHE A 69 -9.33 -14.40 21.58
CA PHE A 69 -8.75 -14.96 22.80
C PHE A 69 -9.73 -15.89 23.50
N GLU A 70 -9.28 -17.10 23.83
CA GLU A 70 -10.06 -18.06 24.62
C GLU A 70 -10.20 -17.66 26.09
N HIS A 71 -9.25 -16.87 26.60
CA HIS A 71 -9.20 -16.38 27.98
C HIS A 71 -9.11 -14.84 28.02
N PRO A 72 -9.38 -14.20 29.17
CA PRO A 72 -9.24 -12.75 29.29
C PRO A 72 -7.83 -12.30 28.92
N CYS A 73 -7.74 -11.32 28.03
CA CYS A 73 -6.48 -10.74 27.57
C CYS A 73 -6.40 -9.27 27.98
N TRP A 74 -5.48 -8.95 28.89
CA TRP A 74 -5.27 -7.59 29.35
C TRP A 74 -4.65 -6.74 28.23
N THR A 75 -5.37 -5.71 27.79
CA THR A 75 -4.90 -4.77 26.77
C THR A 75 -5.64 -3.46 26.91
N GLU A 76 -4.94 -2.42 27.36
CA GLU A 76 -5.48 -1.07 27.47
C GLU A 76 -5.54 -0.40 26.08
N ASP A 77 -4.45 -0.48 25.32
CA ASP A 77 -4.32 0.04 23.96
C ASP A 77 -3.25 -0.75 23.18
N VAL A 78 -2.96 -0.34 21.94
CA VAL A 78 -2.02 -1.04 21.04
C VAL A 78 -0.57 -1.06 21.56
N ASN A 79 -0.19 -0.13 22.44
CA ASN A 79 1.13 -0.03 23.05
C ASN A 79 1.16 -0.65 24.46
N GLN A 80 -0.01 -0.81 25.09
CA GLN A 80 -0.19 -1.30 26.44
C GLN A 80 -0.93 -2.64 26.44
N THR A 81 -0.17 -3.71 26.17
CA THR A 81 -0.72 -5.05 25.95
C THR A 81 0.11 -6.17 26.60
N SER A 82 -0.60 -7.18 27.09
CA SER A 82 -0.04 -8.47 27.47
C SER A 82 0.03 -9.45 26.31
N ILE A 83 0.31 -9.05 25.07
CA ILE A 83 0.40 -9.99 23.93
C ILE A 83 1.84 -10.14 23.48
N ARG A 84 2.37 -11.37 23.42
CA ARG A 84 3.70 -11.68 22.84
C ARG A 84 3.59 -12.80 21.83
N VAL A 85 4.42 -12.73 20.80
CA VAL A 85 4.51 -13.78 19.79
C VAL A 85 5.85 -14.49 19.94
N SER A 86 5.85 -15.81 19.89
CA SER A 86 7.08 -16.60 20.00
C SER A 86 7.07 -17.77 19.04
N CYS A 87 8.26 -18.18 18.63
CA CYS A 87 8.48 -19.28 17.71
C CYS A 87 9.34 -20.35 18.40
N TRP A 88 8.92 -21.60 18.30
CA TRP A 88 9.70 -22.77 18.71
C TRP A 88 10.33 -23.41 17.47
N HIS A 89 11.66 -23.49 17.46
CA HIS A 89 12.43 -24.10 16.38
C HIS A 89 13.66 -24.81 16.93
N GLN A 90 13.93 -26.03 16.46
CA GLN A 90 15.13 -26.82 16.82
C GLN A 90 15.43 -26.86 18.34
N ASP A 91 14.40 -27.10 19.15
CA ASP A 91 14.47 -27.14 20.61
C ASP A 91 14.81 -25.80 21.31
N HIS A 92 14.60 -24.67 20.62
CA HIS A 92 14.81 -23.32 21.15
C HIS A 92 13.58 -22.43 20.95
N TRP A 93 13.37 -21.54 21.93
CA TRP A 93 12.35 -20.49 21.85
C TRP A 93 12.97 -19.19 21.35
N HIS A 94 12.25 -18.54 20.44
CA HIS A 94 12.59 -17.26 19.84
C HIS A 94 11.44 -16.28 20.08
N ASP A 95 11.71 -15.17 20.76
CA ASP A 95 10.76 -14.06 20.82
C ASP A 95 10.70 -13.39 19.45
N LEU A 96 9.48 -13.15 18.96
CA LEU A 96 9.25 -12.47 17.69
C LEU A 96 8.72 -11.08 17.96
N GLU A 97 9.35 -10.10 17.32
CA GLU A 97 8.79 -8.76 17.26
C GLU A 97 7.38 -8.81 16.66
N SER A 98 6.47 -8.10 17.30
CA SER A 98 5.06 -8.11 16.92
C SER A 98 4.41 -6.75 17.11
N GLN A 99 3.33 -6.54 16.37
CA GLN A 99 2.46 -5.37 16.43
C GLN A 99 1.01 -5.86 16.56
N ILE A 100 0.18 -5.14 17.32
CA ILE A 100 -1.25 -5.42 17.40
C ILE A 100 -2.07 -4.21 16.93
N TYR A 101 -3.25 -4.46 16.36
CA TYR A 101 -4.19 -3.42 15.96
C TYR A 101 -5.64 -3.95 15.95
N SER A 102 -6.61 -3.10 15.59
CA SER A 102 -8.03 -3.48 15.49
C SER A 102 -8.58 -4.16 16.76
N LEU A 103 -8.38 -3.51 17.91
CA LEU A 103 -8.77 -4.05 19.21
C LEU A 103 -10.31 -4.09 19.37
N GLU A 104 -10.86 -5.26 19.67
CA GLU A 104 -12.25 -5.43 20.06
C GLU A 104 -12.35 -5.60 21.58
N LYS A 105 -12.91 -4.60 22.26
CA LYS A 105 -13.03 -4.60 23.73
C LYS A 105 -14.08 -5.60 24.20
N THR A 106 -13.78 -6.28 25.31
CA THR A 106 -14.74 -7.15 25.98
C THR A 106 -15.95 -6.31 26.45
N PRO A 107 -17.21 -6.72 26.17
CA PRO A 107 -18.37 -5.93 26.54
C PRO A 107 -18.44 -5.59 28.03
N GLY A 108 -18.40 -4.29 28.35
CA GLY A 108 -18.48 -3.79 29.73
C GLY A 108 -17.13 -3.64 30.44
N GLU A 109 -16.01 -3.91 29.77
CA GLU A 109 -14.66 -3.81 30.32
C GLU A 109 -13.79 -2.86 29.50
N THR A 110 -12.92 -2.09 30.16
CA THR A 110 -12.06 -1.09 29.49
C THR A 110 -10.61 -1.58 29.29
N GLY A 111 -10.16 -2.54 30.10
CA GLY A 111 -8.79 -3.05 30.10
C GLY A 111 -8.61 -4.42 29.46
N TYR A 112 -9.68 -5.00 28.90
CA TYR A 112 -9.64 -6.33 28.30
C TYR A 112 -10.19 -6.31 26.89
N ILE A 113 -9.61 -7.17 26.05
CA ILE A 113 -10.05 -7.38 24.67
C ILE A 113 -10.49 -8.83 24.47
N SER A 114 -11.45 -9.03 23.58
CA SER A 114 -11.85 -10.36 23.11
C SER A 114 -11.15 -10.73 21.80
N GLU A 115 -10.79 -9.75 20.99
CA GLU A 115 -10.12 -9.94 19.71
C GLU A 115 -9.15 -8.80 19.39
N CYS A 116 -8.12 -9.12 18.62
CA CYS A 116 -7.31 -8.13 17.91
C CYS A 116 -6.69 -8.76 16.66
N THR A 117 -6.08 -7.93 15.83
CA THR A 117 -5.19 -8.40 14.78
C THR A 117 -3.74 -8.32 15.24
N VAL A 118 -2.95 -9.34 14.92
CA VAL A 118 -1.53 -9.46 15.30
C VAL A 118 -0.69 -9.58 14.04
N ILE A 119 0.41 -8.85 14.00
CA ILE A 119 1.41 -8.84 12.93
C ILE A 119 2.75 -9.31 13.48
N PHE A 120 3.43 -10.16 12.73
CA PHE A 120 4.85 -10.50 12.91
C PHE A 120 5.45 -10.96 11.58
N LEU A 121 6.77 -11.05 11.50
CA LEU A 121 7.47 -11.55 10.30
C LEU A 121 7.90 -13.01 10.49
N ILE A 122 7.80 -13.80 9.41
CA ILE A 122 8.43 -15.14 9.38
C ILE A 122 9.95 -14.96 9.52
N PRO A 123 10.61 -15.65 10.49
CA PRO A 123 12.04 -15.52 10.69
C PRO A 123 12.86 -16.12 9.53
N ASP A 124 14.10 -15.64 9.37
CA ASP A 124 15.04 -16.10 8.32
C ASP A 124 15.59 -17.52 8.52
N PHE A 125 15.36 -18.11 9.68
CA PHE A 125 15.70 -19.49 9.98
C PHE A 125 14.53 -20.46 9.78
N ALA A 126 13.35 -19.98 9.39
CA ALA A 126 12.18 -20.82 9.18
C ALA A 126 12.45 -21.89 8.10
N ASP A 127 12.00 -23.11 8.36
CA ASP A 127 12.23 -24.27 7.48
C ASP A 127 10.98 -25.16 7.32
N GLY A 128 9.84 -24.73 7.85
CA GLY A 128 8.57 -25.45 7.83
C GLY A 128 8.40 -26.41 9.01
N THR A 129 9.37 -26.49 9.93
CA THR A 129 9.27 -27.31 11.15
C THR A 129 8.97 -26.50 12.40
N GLU A 130 9.08 -25.18 12.31
CA GLU A 130 8.85 -24.29 13.42
C GLU A 130 7.36 -24.17 13.78
N GLN A 131 7.09 -23.83 15.05
CA GLN A 131 5.74 -23.66 15.58
C GLN A 131 5.59 -22.29 16.23
N TYR A 132 4.49 -21.60 15.94
CA TYR A 132 4.26 -20.22 16.36
C TYR A 132 3.19 -20.17 17.46
N PHE A 133 3.40 -19.32 18.45
CA PHE A 133 2.52 -19.19 19.60
C PHE A 133 2.28 -17.73 19.95
N ILE A 134 1.05 -17.42 20.37
CA ILE A 134 0.69 -16.17 21.02
C ILE A 134 0.55 -16.42 22.52
N TYR A 135 1.39 -15.75 23.32
CA TYR A 135 1.32 -15.72 24.76
C TYR A 135 0.53 -14.49 25.21
N TYR A 136 -0.32 -14.66 26.23
CA TYR A 136 -1.05 -13.55 26.84
C TYR A 136 -1.45 -13.78 28.29
N ASP A 137 -1.88 -12.72 28.96
CA ASP A 137 -2.19 -12.71 30.39
C ASP A 137 -3.50 -11.94 30.70
N ASP A 138 -4.08 -12.16 31.88
CA ASP A 138 -5.21 -11.40 32.41
C ASP A 138 -4.77 -10.24 33.34
N ALA A 139 -3.46 -10.13 33.59
CA ALA A 139 -2.84 -9.04 34.33
C ALA A 139 -1.95 -8.15 33.45
N GLU A 140 -1.65 -6.96 33.96
CA GLU A 140 -0.68 -6.06 33.37
C GLU A 140 0.71 -6.72 33.29
N THR A 141 1.36 -6.58 32.13
CA THR A 141 2.70 -7.11 31.87
C THR A 141 3.66 -6.00 31.44
N ILE A 142 4.96 -6.28 31.52
CA ILE A 142 6.00 -5.33 31.08
C ILE A 142 5.90 -5.16 29.58
N GLN A 143 5.71 -3.93 29.09
CA GLN A 143 5.65 -3.61 27.66
C GLN A 143 6.88 -4.14 26.90
N PRO A 144 6.70 -4.62 25.65
CA PRO A 144 7.84 -5.02 24.84
C PRO A 144 8.61 -3.76 24.40
N ASN A 145 9.94 -3.85 24.37
CA ASN A 145 10.79 -2.77 23.87
C ASN A 145 11.19 -3.07 22.41
N TYR A 146 10.19 -3.26 21.56
CA TYR A 146 10.37 -3.46 20.12
C TYR A 146 10.79 -2.16 19.44
N LYS A 147 11.59 -2.28 18.38
CA LYS A 147 12.10 -1.12 17.66
C LYS A 147 11.02 -0.65 16.69
N ASP A 148 10.78 0.64 16.63
CA ASP A 148 9.98 1.21 15.55
C ASP A 148 10.77 1.17 14.23
N HIS A 149 10.38 0.26 13.33
CA HIS A 149 11.07 0.04 12.06
C HIS A 149 10.49 0.86 10.91
N VAL A 150 9.20 1.22 10.98
CA VAL A 150 8.47 1.84 9.88
C VAL A 150 7.80 3.12 10.36
N ILE A 151 8.08 4.22 9.68
CA ILE A 151 7.54 5.54 10.02
C ILE A 151 6.82 6.10 8.81
N ILE A 152 5.68 6.76 9.05
CA ILE A 152 4.97 7.55 8.04
C ILE A 152 5.08 9.04 8.33
N GLU A 153 5.52 9.81 7.33
CA GLU A 153 5.68 11.26 7.43
C GLU A 153 4.89 12.01 6.37
N ASP A 154 4.34 13.17 6.74
CA ASP A 154 3.69 14.09 5.81
C ASP A 154 4.69 15.09 5.23
N LEU A 155 5.04 14.93 3.96
CA LEU A 155 6.16 15.62 3.33
C LEU A 155 5.71 16.53 2.18
N ASN A 156 6.51 17.57 1.96
CA ASN A 156 6.35 18.48 0.83
C ASN A 156 7.62 18.43 -0.01
N TYR A 157 7.47 18.15 -1.30
CA TYR A 157 8.55 18.13 -2.27
C TYR A 157 8.42 19.30 -3.23
N THR A 158 9.53 19.96 -3.52
CA THR A 158 9.60 20.99 -4.55
C THR A 158 10.94 20.91 -5.25
N SER A 159 10.90 20.73 -6.56
CA SER A 159 12.08 20.72 -7.42
C SER A 159 11.75 21.44 -8.72
N SER A 160 12.66 22.29 -9.20
CA SER A 160 12.53 22.94 -10.50
C SER A 160 13.92 23.05 -11.13
N PRO A 161 14.49 21.94 -11.61
CA PRO A 161 15.80 21.96 -12.24
C PRO A 161 15.80 22.77 -13.54
N LEU A 162 14.65 22.89 -14.22
CA LEU A 162 14.42 23.81 -15.34
C LEU A 162 13.03 24.48 -15.18
N PRO A 163 12.78 25.66 -15.78
CA PRO A 163 11.48 26.32 -15.70
C PRO A 163 10.32 25.45 -16.23
N GLU A 164 10.57 24.67 -17.29
CA GLU A 164 9.61 23.75 -17.90
C GLU A 164 9.57 22.37 -17.21
N ILE A 165 10.50 22.09 -16.29
CA ILE A 165 10.57 20.84 -15.52
C ILE A 165 10.45 21.23 -14.05
N SER A 166 9.21 21.30 -13.56
CA SER A 166 8.93 21.50 -12.15
C SER A 166 8.12 20.34 -11.58
N ALA A 167 8.39 20.06 -10.31
CA ALA A 167 7.70 19.09 -9.50
C ALA A 167 7.36 19.78 -8.18
N VAL A 168 6.08 19.88 -7.87
CA VAL A 168 5.59 20.34 -6.59
C VAL A 168 4.56 19.33 -6.13
N ALA A 169 4.87 18.59 -5.08
CA ALA A 169 4.01 17.52 -4.62
C ALA A 169 3.95 17.49 -3.09
N LYS A 170 2.79 17.12 -2.56
CA LYS A 170 2.66 16.64 -1.18
C LYS A 170 2.47 15.15 -1.22
N PHE A 171 3.07 14.45 -0.28
CA PHE A 171 3.05 12.99 -0.25
C PHE A 171 3.20 12.49 1.17
N TYR A 172 2.73 11.27 1.41
CA TYR A 172 3.20 10.51 2.56
C TYR A 172 4.53 9.84 2.20
N GLY A 173 5.58 10.13 2.96
CA GLY A 173 6.83 9.38 2.93
C GLY A 173 6.70 8.16 3.83
N ILE A 174 7.10 6.99 3.34
CA ILE A 174 7.27 5.78 4.14
C ILE A 174 8.77 5.58 4.34
N GLU A 175 9.20 5.66 5.58
CA GLU A 175 10.56 5.39 6.01
C GLU A 175 10.65 3.99 6.61
N GLU A 176 11.72 3.28 6.29
CA GLU A 176 12.11 2.02 6.93
C GLU A 176 13.55 2.13 7.43
N ASP A 177 13.76 1.92 8.73
CA ASP A 177 15.09 1.88 9.34
C ASP A 177 16.02 3.08 9.00
N GLY A 178 15.46 4.29 8.81
CA GLY A 178 16.23 5.48 8.43
C GLY A 178 16.30 5.76 6.92
N TYR A 179 15.62 4.97 6.09
CA TYR A 179 15.63 5.09 4.64
C TYR A 179 14.22 5.32 4.08
N CYS A 180 14.07 6.34 3.23
CA CYS A 180 12.84 6.57 2.49
C CYS A 180 12.66 5.48 1.42
N VAL A 181 11.62 4.66 1.57
CA VAL A 181 11.33 3.55 0.65
C VAL A 181 10.32 3.98 -0.41
N TYR A 182 9.25 4.68 0.01
CA TYR A 182 8.18 5.11 -0.88
C TYR A 182 7.74 6.54 -0.58
N GLY A 183 7.30 7.24 -1.62
CA GLY A 183 6.45 8.42 -1.50
C GLY A 183 5.10 8.17 -2.16
N VAL A 184 3.99 8.42 -1.45
CA VAL A 184 2.63 8.28 -1.97
C VAL A 184 1.97 9.64 -2.09
N GLY A 185 1.76 10.08 -3.33
CA GLY A 185 1.29 11.42 -3.67
C GLY A 185 -0.13 11.70 -3.21
N GLN A 186 -0.30 12.83 -2.52
CA GLN A 186 -1.56 13.37 -2.05
C GLN A 186 -2.10 14.40 -3.05
N GLU A 187 -1.31 15.41 -3.39
CA GLU A 187 -1.65 16.46 -4.34
C GLU A 187 -0.40 17.03 -5.00
N GLY A 188 -0.62 17.81 -6.05
CA GLY A 188 0.43 18.50 -6.78
C GLY A 188 0.66 17.94 -8.17
N THR A 189 1.75 18.38 -8.78
CA THR A 189 2.04 18.13 -10.19
C THR A 189 3.51 17.79 -10.38
N LEU A 190 3.73 16.82 -11.24
CA LEU A 190 5.04 16.39 -11.72
C LEU A 190 5.00 16.32 -13.25
N LEU A 191 5.86 17.09 -13.94
CA LEU A 191 5.91 17.08 -15.41
C LEU A 191 4.52 17.29 -16.05
N ASP A 192 3.73 18.22 -15.51
CA ASP A 192 2.33 18.51 -15.88
C ASP A 192 1.31 17.37 -15.63
N ARG A 193 1.70 16.29 -14.94
CA ARG A 193 0.80 15.23 -14.47
C ARG A 193 0.48 15.38 -13.00
N SER A 194 -0.78 15.18 -12.64
CA SER A 194 -1.21 15.23 -11.24
C SER A 194 -0.63 14.04 -10.46
N CYS A 195 -0.32 14.25 -9.17
CA CYS A 195 0.39 13.25 -8.37
C CYS A 195 -0.49 12.48 -7.38
N ALA A 196 -1.79 12.79 -7.24
CA ALA A 196 -2.62 12.07 -6.28
C ALA A 196 -2.72 10.59 -6.66
N GLN A 197 -2.63 9.70 -5.67
CA GLN A 197 -2.61 8.23 -5.85
C GLN A 197 -1.38 7.69 -6.62
N VAL A 198 -0.33 8.50 -6.80
CA VAL A 198 0.93 8.06 -7.42
C VAL A 198 1.90 7.59 -6.32
N VAL A 199 2.27 6.32 -6.39
CA VAL A 199 3.32 5.70 -5.57
C VAL A 199 4.64 5.80 -6.31
N VAL A 200 5.67 6.31 -5.64
CA VAL A 200 7.04 6.40 -6.15
C VAL A 200 7.95 5.63 -5.20
N LYS A 201 8.48 4.49 -5.64
CA LYS A 201 9.55 3.76 -4.95
C LYS A 201 10.87 4.51 -5.13
N GLN A 202 11.61 4.69 -4.06
CA GLN A 202 12.96 5.24 -4.08
C GLN A 202 14.00 4.12 -4.31
N LYS A 203 15.18 4.48 -4.82
CA LYS A 203 16.33 3.57 -4.87
C LYS A 203 16.75 3.17 -3.45
N LYS A 204 17.55 2.10 -3.36
CA LYS A 204 18.12 1.64 -2.09
C LYS A 204 18.93 2.75 -1.42
N GLU A 205 18.89 2.74 -0.08
CA GLU A 205 19.68 3.63 0.79
C GLU A 205 19.36 5.13 0.64
N CYS A 206 18.27 5.51 -0.03
CA CYS A 206 17.78 6.87 -0.07
C CYS A 206 17.29 7.29 1.32
N LYS A 207 17.78 8.42 1.84
CA LYS A 207 17.37 8.95 3.15
C LYS A 207 16.23 9.95 3.08
N GLU A 208 16.12 10.63 1.94
CA GLU A 208 15.11 11.63 1.68
C GLU A 208 14.47 11.30 0.34
N PHE A 209 13.22 11.71 0.19
CA PHE A 209 12.50 11.55 -1.06
C PHE A 209 13.06 12.49 -2.13
N ASP A 210 13.48 11.93 -3.26
CA ASP A 210 13.79 12.69 -4.47
C ASP A 210 13.27 11.96 -5.70
N ILE A 211 12.72 12.70 -6.65
CA ILE A 211 12.29 12.13 -7.92
C ILE A 211 13.44 11.60 -8.77
N ILE A 212 14.63 12.20 -8.63
CA ILE A 212 15.83 11.74 -9.35
C ILE A 212 16.19 10.31 -8.91
N ASP A 213 15.79 9.96 -7.69
CA ASP A 213 15.96 8.65 -7.09
C ASP A 213 14.71 7.76 -7.16
N SER A 214 13.74 8.13 -8.01
CA SER A 214 12.64 7.23 -8.35
C SER A 214 13.15 5.99 -9.09
N ASP A 215 12.64 4.84 -8.71
CA ASP A 215 12.96 3.54 -9.31
C ASP A 215 11.70 2.88 -9.93
N GLN A 216 10.57 2.97 -9.22
CA GLN A 216 9.26 2.50 -9.70
C GLN A 216 8.22 3.60 -9.51
N ILE A 217 7.34 3.76 -10.49
CA ILE A 217 6.19 4.66 -10.37
C ILE A 217 4.93 3.88 -10.73
N VAL A 218 3.97 3.86 -9.81
CA VAL A 218 2.66 3.23 -10.01
C VAL A 218 1.59 4.25 -9.70
N SER A 219 0.58 4.36 -10.55
CA SER A 219 -0.61 5.15 -10.27
C SER A 219 -1.81 4.23 -10.11
N PHE A 220 -2.60 4.46 -9.07
CA PHE A 220 -3.90 3.81 -8.86
C PHE A 220 -5.03 4.81 -9.06
N ALA A 221 -4.91 5.70 -10.05
CA ALA A 221 -5.96 6.63 -10.43
C ALA A 221 -6.76 6.09 -11.61
N PHE A 222 -8.09 6.17 -11.49
CA PHE A 222 -8.97 5.87 -12.60
C PHE A 222 -8.89 6.99 -13.63
N SER A 223 -8.74 6.66 -14.92
CA SER A 223 -8.82 7.68 -15.97
C SER A 223 -9.37 7.22 -17.31
N TYR A 224 -9.94 8.16 -18.04
CA TYR A 224 -10.39 8.00 -19.42
C TYR A 224 -10.28 9.32 -20.20
N TYR A 225 -10.27 9.24 -21.53
CA TYR A 225 -10.27 10.42 -22.40
C TYR A 225 -11.66 10.77 -22.90
N TYR A 226 -11.98 12.06 -22.91
CA TYR A 226 -13.22 12.62 -23.49
C TYR A 226 -12.94 13.57 -24.66
N GLY A 227 -11.74 13.50 -25.25
CA GLY A 227 -11.31 14.31 -26.38
C GLY A 227 -9.95 13.88 -26.94
N ASP A 228 -9.52 14.54 -28.02
CA ASP A 228 -8.34 14.13 -28.79
C ASP A 228 -7.00 14.60 -28.18
N LYS A 229 -7.01 15.43 -27.13
CA LYS A 229 -5.79 16.02 -26.56
C LYS A 229 -5.46 15.39 -25.22
N GLU A 230 -4.16 15.33 -24.88
CA GLU A 230 -3.71 14.77 -23.59
C GLU A 230 -4.33 15.46 -22.36
N LYS A 231 -4.68 16.74 -22.48
CA LYS A 231 -5.36 17.51 -21.44
C LYS A 231 -6.85 17.18 -21.29
N ASP A 232 -7.44 16.51 -22.27
CA ASP A 232 -8.85 16.12 -22.30
C ASP A 232 -9.02 14.73 -21.62
N GLU A 233 -8.24 14.50 -20.56
CA GLU A 233 -8.30 13.34 -19.68
C GLU A 233 -9.14 13.68 -18.43
N SER A 234 -10.11 12.84 -18.10
CA SER A 234 -10.71 12.85 -16.77
C SER A 234 -9.99 11.79 -15.95
N SER A 235 -9.29 12.22 -14.89
CA SER A 235 -8.54 11.32 -14.02
C SER A 235 -8.84 11.64 -12.57
N SER A 236 -9.02 10.62 -11.73
CA SER A 236 -9.24 10.81 -10.30
C SER A 236 -8.02 11.34 -9.55
N ASP A 237 -6.85 11.47 -10.19
CA ASP A 237 -5.63 12.05 -9.58
C ASP A 237 -5.63 13.59 -9.54
N GLN A 238 -6.62 14.24 -10.15
CA GLN A 238 -6.55 15.66 -10.46
C GLN A 238 -6.92 16.57 -9.28
N VAL A 239 -7.75 16.09 -8.35
CA VAL A 239 -8.23 16.85 -7.19
C VAL A 239 -8.10 15.99 -5.94
N PHE A 240 -7.22 16.40 -5.03
CA PHE A 240 -7.12 15.82 -3.70
C PHE A 240 -8.35 16.18 -2.85
N ILE A 241 -8.89 15.21 -2.13
CA ILE A 241 -10.08 15.40 -1.29
C ILE A 241 -9.74 15.24 0.19
N ASP A 242 -9.16 14.11 0.58
CA ASP A 242 -8.85 13.83 1.98
C ASP A 242 -7.78 12.74 2.14
N LYS A 243 -7.22 12.64 3.34
CA LYS A 243 -6.27 11.60 3.73
C LYS A 243 -6.42 11.22 5.20
N LYS A 244 -6.06 9.99 5.55
CA LYS A 244 -6.09 9.52 6.95
C LYS A 244 -5.05 8.44 7.18
N VAL A 245 -4.32 8.54 8.28
CA VAL A 245 -3.52 7.42 8.81
C VAL A 245 -4.44 6.59 9.71
N PHE A 246 -4.54 5.30 9.42
CA PHE A 246 -5.33 4.33 10.19
C PHE A 246 -4.48 3.64 11.24
N ILE A 247 -3.25 3.25 10.86
CA ILE A 247 -2.32 2.50 11.68
C ILE A 247 -0.93 3.10 11.49
N ASP A 248 -0.26 3.36 12.60
CA ASP A 248 1.11 3.83 12.68
C ASP A 248 1.77 3.02 13.79
N GLY A 249 2.52 1.99 13.42
CA GLY A 249 3.09 1.03 14.36
C GLY A 249 4.41 0.47 13.86
N ASN A 250 5.10 -0.23 14.75
CA ASN A 250 6.51 -0.59 14.60
C ASN A 250 6.83 -1.48 13.39
N LEU A 251 5.92 -2.35 12.98
CA LEU A 251 6.10 -3.27 11.84
C LEU A 251 5.22 -2.91 10.64
N MET A 252 4.24 -2.03 10.78
CA MET A 252 3.29 -1.74 9.71
C MET A 252 2.63 -0.38 9.88
N VAL A 253 2.55 0.35 8.76
CA VAL A 253 1.75 1.56 8.60
C VAL A 253 0.62 1.33 7.60
N GLU A 254 -0.55 1.91 7.87
CA GLU A 254 -1.71 1.91 6.98
C GLU A 254 -2.34 3.29 6.90
N PHE A 255 -2.61 3.77 5.69
CA PHE A 255 -3.20 5.07 5.45
C PHE A 255 -4.01 5.11 4.16
N GLY A 256 -4.97 6.02 4.06
CA GLY A 256 -5.84 6.20 2.91
C GLY A 256 -5.71 7.57 2.28
N ILE A 257 -5.89 7.61 0.95
CA ILE A 257 -6.00 8.84 0.15
C ILE A 257 -7.30 8.79 -0.65
N PHE A 258 -8.02 9.90 -0.64
CA PHE A 258 -9.24 10.12 -1.42
C PHE A 258 -9.03 11.25 -2.42
N SER A 259 -9.42 11.02 -3.66
CA SER A 259 -9.28 11.99 -4.74
C SER A 259 -10.41 11.88 -5.77
N GLU A 260 -10.64 12.95 -6.53
CA GLU A 260 -11.67 13.03 -7.58
C GLU A 260 -11.11 13.66 -8.86
N SER A 261 -11.84 13.50 -9.97
CA SER A 261 -11.55 14.22 -11.20
C SER A 261 -12.02 15.68 -11.14
N LYS A 262 -11.40 16.55 -11.95
CA LYS A 262 -11.87 17.94 -12.10
C LYS A 262 -13.31 18.04 -12.61
N LEU A 263 -13.76 17.04 -13.38
CA LEU A 263 -15.13 16.93 -13.89
C LEU A 263 -16.13 16.39 -12.85
N LYS A 264 -15.63 15.86 -11.72
CA LYS A 264 -16.42 15.25 -10.65
C LYS A 264 -17.33 14.14 -11.18
N ASP A 265 -16.76 13.33 -12.06
CA ASP A 265 -17.40 12.18 -12.69
C ASP A 265 -16.74 10.86 -12.25
N VAL A 266 -15.56 10.91 -11.62
CA VAL A 266 -14.92 9.76 -11.00
C VAL A 266 -14.30 10.12 -9.66
N GLN A 267 -14.39 9.19 -8.73
CA GLN A 267 -13.79 9.24 -7.40
C GLN A 267 -12.96 7.98 -7.17
N THR A 268 -11.82 8.14 -6.50
CA THR A 268 -10.94 7.03 -6.15
C THR A 268 -10.57 7.10 -4.67
N THR A 269 -10.67 5.93 -4.04
CA THR A 269 -10.18 5.64 -2.70
C THR A 269 -9.06 4.63 -2.82
N VAL A 270 -7.91 4.92 -2.22
CA VAL A 270 -6.86 3.91 -2.07
C VAL A 270 -6.41 3.87 -0.63
N ILE A 271 -6.29 2.66 -0.09
CA ILE A 271 -5.67 2.40 1.21
C ILE A 271 -4.37 1.69 0.95
N TYR A 272 -3.30 2.28 1.43
CA TYR A 272 -1.93 1.81 1.32
C TYR A 272 -1.53 1.17 2.64
N ARG A 273 -0.89 0.01 2.55
CA ARG A 273 -0.35 -0.70 3.69
C ARG A 273 1.07 -1.14 3.40
N TYR A 274 2.00 -0.70 4.23
CA TYR A 274 3.40 -1.09 4.14
C TYR A 274 3.81 -1.85 5.39
N TYR A 275 4.31 -3.06 5.20
CA TYR A 275 4.90 -3.86 6.26
C TYR A 275 6.42 -3.69 6.23
N TYR A 276 7.04 -3.76 7.40
CA TYR A 276 8.49 -3.85 7.53
C TYR A 276 9.01 -5.01 6.68
N CYS A 277 9.90 -4.70 5.76
CA CYS A 277 10.41 -5.66 4.79
C CYS A 277 11.95 -5.61 4.79
N PRO A 278 12.63 -6.31 5.73
CA PRO A 278 14.09 -6.29 5.87
C PRO A 278 14.83 -7.07 4.76
N THR A 279 14.37 -6.93 3.52
CA THR A 279 14.97 -7.52 2.33
C THR A 279 15.21 -6.46 1.25
N GLU A 280 15.92 -6.83 0.20
CA GLU A 280 16.08 -5.97 -0.96
C GLU A 280 14.80 -5.84 -1.78
N GLU A 281 13.91 -6.83 -1.69
CA GLU A 281 12.63 -6.80 -2.35
C GLU A 281 11.66 -5.98 -1.49
N LYS A 282 10.86 -5.12 -2.12
CA LYS A 282 9.94 -4.23 -1.42
C LYS A 282 8.52 -4.45 -1.91
N ARG A 283 7.59 -4.42 -0.96
CA ARG A 283 6.16 -4.70 -1.14
C ARG A 283 5.34 -3.54 -0.57
N LEU A 284 4.37 -3.06 -1.33
CA LEU A 284 3.36 -2.13 -0.83
C LEU A 284 1.98 -2.65 -1.25
N ASN A 285 1.15 -2.95 -0.25
CA ASN A 285 -0.19 -3.45 -0.50
C ASN A 285 -1.14 -2.27 -0.67
N VAL A 286 -2.11 -2.45 -1.56
CA VAL A 286 -3.15 -1.46 -1.81
C VAL A 286 -4.52 -2.11 -1.88
N HIS A 287 -5.49 -1.45 -1.27
CA HIS A 287 -6.91 -1.67 -1.50
C HIS A 287 -7.46 -0.48 -2.29
N VAL A 288 -7.96 -0.73 -3.50
CA VAL A 288 -8.40 0.30 -4.43
C VAL A 288 -9.89 0.21 -4.65
N LYS A 289 -10.57 1.36 -4.63
CA LYS A 289 -11.97 1.50 -5.03
C LYS A 289 -12.12 2.71 -5.97
N HIS A 290 -12.57 2.46 -7.18
CA HIS A 290 -12.98 3.47 -8.15
C HIS A 290 -14.50 3.52 -8.26
N GLU A 291 -15.04 4.72 -8.32
CA GLU A 291 -16.49 4.96 -8.44
C GLU A 291 -16.73 5.97 -9.54
N MET A 292 -17.44 5.56 -10.58
CA MET A 292 -18.03 6.49 -11.53
C MET A 292 -19.25 7.15 -10.89
N LEU A 293 -19.40 8.45 -11.12
CA LEU A 293 -20.48 9.27 -10.57
C LEU A 293 -21.44 9.77 -11.65
N LYS A 294 -21.02 9.69 -12.93
CA LYS A 294 -21.75 10.12 -14.11
C LYS A 294 -21.39 9.22 -15.28
N ASP A 295 -22.35 9.04 -16.19
CA ASP A 295 -22.09 8.33 -17.44
C ASP A 295 -21.04 9.11 -18.23
N ALA A 296 -20.11 8.39 -18.85
CA ALA A 296 -19.08 8.95 -19.68
C ALA A 296 -18.99 8.21 -21.02
N THR A 297 -18.46 8.91 -22.01
CA THR A 297 -18.17 8.33 -23.33
C THR A 297 -16.72 8.64 -23.67
N VAL A 298 -15.96 7.58 -23.96
CA VAL A 298 -14.58 7.65 -24.37
C VAL A 298 -14.51 8.25 -25.78
N GLN A 299 -13.67 9.27 -25.95
CA GLN A 299 -13.48 9.97 -27.22
C GLN A 299 -12.01 10.31 -27.43
N GLY A 300 -11.57 10.29 -28.69
CA GLY A 300 -10.21 10.63 -29.09
C GLY A 300 -9.22 9.51 -28.81
N ILE A 301 -8.52 9.57 -27.68
CA ILE A 301 -7.50 8.56 -27.32
C ILE A 301 -8.19 7.32 -26.72
N ASP A 302 -8.79 6.53 -27.61
CA ASP A 302 -9.65 5.36 -27.32
C ASP A 302 -8.96 4.21 -26.56
N ASN A 303 -7.63 4.14 -26.59
CA ASN A 303 -6.88 3.13 -25.83
C ASN A 303 -6.77 3.42 -24.32
N VAL A 304 -7.24 4.58 -23.86
CA VAL A 304 -7.38 4.91 -22.43
C VAL A 304 -8.85 5.17 -22.16
N ASP A 305 -9.56 4.07 -21.96
CA ASP A 305 -11.02 3.92 -21.98
C ASP A 305 -11.61 3.54 -20.62
N GLY A 306 -10.91 3.87 -19.54
CA GLY A 306 -11.21 3.44 -18.17
C GLY A 306 -10.06 2.60 -17.61
N ARG A 307 -8.93 3.25 -17.44
CA ARG A 307 -7.76 2.71 -16.77
C ARG A 307 -8.05 2.61 -15.27
N PHE A 308 -7.72 1.49 -14.63
CA PHE A 308 -7.75 1.36 -13.16
C PHE A 308 -6.43 1.85 -12.54
N GLY A 309 -5.32 1.65 -13.25
CA GLY A 309 -4.03 2.22 -12.89
C GLY A 309 -2.97 2.03 -13.96
N SER A 310 -1.75 2.44 -13.66
CA SER A 310 -0.62 2.27 -14.57
C SER A 310 0.72 2.13 -13.87
N LEU A 311 1.58 1.28 -14.42
CA LEU A 311 3.02 1.37 -14.24
C LEU A 311 3.59 2.41 -15.19
N ILE A 312 4.38 3.33 -14.65
CA ILE A 312 4.96 4.45 -15.38
C ILE A 312 6.48 4.35 -15.26
N SER A 313 7.16 4.60 -16.38
CA SER A 313 8.60 4.84 -16.37
C SER A 313 8.94 6.02 -17.28
N PHE A 314 9.95 6.76 -16.86
CA PHE A 314 10.56 7.79 -17.69
C PHE A 314 12.08 7.61 -17.71
N LYS A 315 12.69 8.19 -18.73
CA LYS A 315 14.14 8.27 -18.86
C LYS A 315 14.49 9.67 -19.33
N SER A 316 15.14 10.43 -18.46
CA SER A 316 15.62 11.78 -18.77
C SER A 316 17.09 11.73 -19.17
N ARG A 317 17.43 12.43 -20.25
CA ARG A 317 18.79 12.56 -20.79
C ARG A 317 19.06 14.01 -21.10
N SER A 318 20.10 14.60 -20.50
CA SER A 318 20.56 15.95 -20.78
C SER A 318 22.05 15.96 -21.10
N ALA A 319 22.40 16.57 -22.24
CA ALA A 319 23.80 16.79 -22.61
C ALA A 319 24.45 17.94 -21.82
N ALA A 320 23.64 18.78 -21.17
CA ALA A 320 24.09 20.00 -20.51
C ALA A 320 24.10 19.91 -18.98
N VAL A 321 23.24 19.09 -18.37
CA VAL A 321 23.05 19.02 -16.91
C VAL A 321 23.04 17.56 -16.47
N ASP A 322 24.13 17.12 -15.83
CA ASP A 322 24.28 15.71 -15.43
C ASP A 322 23.20 15.24 -14.45
N SER A 323 22.72 16.11 -13.55
CA SER A 323 21.65 15.78 -12.60
C SER A 323 20.29 15.55 -13.27
N LEU A 324 20.13 15.90 -14.54
CA LEU A 324 18.95 15.58 -15.34
C LEU A 324 19.06 14.25 -16.09
N ASN A 325 20.14 13.48 -15.87
CA ASN A 325 20.30 12.12 -16.39
C ASN A 325 19.82 11.09 -15.36
N PHE A 326 18.53 10.77 -15.37
CA PHE A 326 17.92 9.86 -14.40
C PHE A 326 16.74 9.08 -15.00
N GLY A 327 16.29 8.05 -14.28
CA GLY A 327 15.27 7.12 -14.75
C GLY A 327 15.79 6.11 -15.78
N LYS A 328 15.03 5.04 -16.00
CA LYS A 328 15.37 3.96 -16.92
C LYS A 328 14.11 3.35 -17.50
N ILE A 329 14.06 3.27 -18.84
CA ILE A 329 13.08 2.43 -19.51
C ILE A 329 13.66 1.02 -19.62
N TYR A 330 13.03 0.06 -18.93
CA TYR A 330 13.35 -1.36 -19.00
C TYR A 330 12.86 -2.00 -20.31
N PRO A 331 13.53 -3.07 -20.78
CA PRO A 331 13.31 -3.61 -22.13
C PRO A 331 12.06 -4.49 -22.27
N TYR A 332 11.50 -5.04 -21.18
CA TYR A 332 10.44 -6.03 -21.27
C TYR A 332 9.26 -5.75 -20.35
N LEU A 333 8.06 -5.91 -20.90
CA LEU A 333 6.84 -6.18 -20.16
C LEU A 333 6.56 -7.69 -20.21
N ASN A 334 6.29 -8.28 -19.06
CA ASN A 334 5.85 -9.67 -18.94
C ASN A 334 4.54 -9.70 -18.14
N PHE A 335 3.60 -10.56 -18.48
CA PHE A 335 2.40 -10.76 -17.68
C PHE A 335 1.86 -12.17 -17.87
N TYR A 336 1.12 -12.64 -16.87
CA TYR A 336 0.42 -13.91 -16.99
C TYR A 336 -0.92 -13.69 -17.67
N SER A 337 -1.07 -14.22 -18.89
CA SER A 337 -2.24 -14.02 -19.74
C SER A 337 -3.38 -14.99 -19.43
N ASP A 338 -4.58 -14.65 -19.86
CA ASP A 338 -5.80 -15.49 -19.89
C ASP A 338 -5.65 -16.79 -20.72
N LYS A 339 -4.58 -16.90 -21.51
CA LYS A 339 -4.14 -18.13 -22.19
C LYS A 339 -3.31 -19.04 -21.29
N GLU A 340 -3.26 -18.75 -19.99
CA GLU A 340 -2.55 -19.51 -18.95
C GLU A 340 -1.05 -19.68 -19.25
N LYS A 341 -0.44 -18.60 -19.72
CA LYS A 341 0.99 -18.53 -20.05
C LYS A 341 1.53 -17.11 -19.83
N ILE A 342 2.84 -17.03 -19.63
CA ILE A 342 3.56 -15.75 -19.61
C ILE A 342 3.71 -15.23 -21.04
N GLU A 343 3.18 -14.04 -21.30
CA GLU A 343 3.44 -13.29 -22.54
C GLU A 343 4.51 -12.22 -22.28
N GLN A 344 5.37 -11.98 -23.26
CA GLN A 344 6.44 -10.99 -23.18
C GLN A 344 6.39 -10.05 -24.39
N TYR A 345 6.46 -8.75 -24.10
CA TYR A 345 6.52 -7.68 -25.11
C TYR A 345 7.81 -6.88 -24.91
N GLN A 346 8.48 -6.58 -26.02
CA GLN A 346 9.66 -5.73 -26.02
C GLN A 346 9.24 -4.26 -26.08
N LEU A 347 9.89 -3.42 -25.29
CA LEU A 347 9.65 -1.99 -25.21
C LEU A 347 10.84 -1.21 -25.76
N ASN A 348 10.57 -0.11 -26.44
CA ASN A 348 11.61 0.79 -26.94
C ASN A 348 12.15 1.64 -25.81
N GLN A 349 13.44 1.47 -25.52
CA GLN A 349 14.12 2.21 -24.45
C GLN A 349 14.50 3.64 -24.83
N ASN A 350 14.32 4.02 -26.09
CA ASN A 350 14.58 5.35 -26.65
C ASN A 350 13.53 5.65 -27.75
N PRO A 351 12.25 5.82 -27.39
CA PRO A 351 11.23 6.22 -28.35
C PRO A 351 11.61 7.54 -29.01
N SER A 352 11.29 7.71 -30.30
CA SER A 352 11.69 8.90 -31.08
C SER A 352 10.51 9.75 -31.56
N THR A 353 9.28 9.32 -31.26
CA THR A 353 8.05 9.97 -31.69
C THR A 353 7.43 10.77 -30.56
N LYS A 354 6.90 11.97 -30.86
CA LYS A 354 6.07 12.74 -29.92
C LYS A 354 4.66 12.14 -29.74
N GLU A 355 4.18 11.44 -30.77
CA GLU A 355 2.92 10.70 -30.74
C GLU A 355 3.10 9.36 -30.01
N ARG A 356 2.01 8.87 -29.40
CA ARG A 356 2.00 7.57 -28.71
C ARG A 356 2.16 6.44 -29.71
N GLU A 357 3.20 5.64 -29.53
CA GLU A 357 3.34 4.35 -30.18
C GLU A 357 2.69 3.28 -29.28
N TRP A 358 1.62 2.65 -29.77
CA TRP A 358 0.91 1.60 -29.02
C TRP A 358 1.58 0.25 -29.26
N VAL A 359 2.35 -0.22 -28.28
CA VAL A 359 2.93 -1.57 -28.28
C VAL A 359 1.83 -2.61 -28.04
N ILE A 360 0.89 -2.29 -27.16
CA ILE A 360 -0.33 -3.05 -26.92
C ILE A 360 -1.50 -2.08 -26.97
N SER A 361 -2.38 -2.25 -27.95
CA SER A 361 -3.64 -1.54 -28.08
C SER A 361 -4.81 -2.38 -27.56
N TYR A 362 -6.00 -1.79 -27.40
CA TYR A 362 -7.20 -2.55 -27.05
C TYR A 362 -7.47 -3.72 -28.02
N GLN A 363 -7.09 -3.59 -29.30
CA GLN A 363 -7.31 -4.61 -30.33
C GLN A 363 -6.49 -5.89 -30.10
N ASN A 364 -5.43 -5.80 -29.29
CA ASN A 364 -4.58 -6.94 -28.97
C ASN A 364 -5.25 -7.92 -27.99
N ASP A 365 -6.28 -7.49 -27.26
CA ASP A 365 -6.97 -8.29 -26.23
C ASP A 365 -5.98 -8.92 -25.24
N ALA A 366 -5.07 -8.10 -24.72
CA ALA A 366 -4.06 -8.51 -23.75
C ALA A 366 -4.67 -8.51 -22.35
N THR A 367 -5.29 -9.62 -21.96
CA THR A 367 -6.01 -9.77 -20.69
C THR A 367 -5.20 -10.57 -19.67
N LEU A 368 -5.25 -10.18 -18.40
CA LEU A 368 -4.63 -10.94 -17.31
C LEU A 368 -5.37 -12.26 -17.05
N GLY A 369 -4.62 -13.34 -16.80
CA GLY A 369 -5.15 -14.67 -16.49
C GLY A 369 -5.24 -14.96 -15.01
N SER A 370 -5.35 -16.25 -14.68
CA SER A 370 -5.56 -16.74 -13.29
C SER A 370 -4.47 -16.31 -12.31
N GLU A 371 -3.22 -16.15 -12.78
CA GLU A 371 -2.15 -15.66 -11.91
C GLU A 371 -2.17 -14.14 -11.67
N ALA A 372 -2.92 -13.39 -12.47
CA ALA A 372 -3.29 -11.99 -12.21
C ALA A 372 -2.11 -11.05 -11.88
N TRP A 373 -0.98 -11.18 -12.58
CA TRP A 373 0.17 -10.28 -12.39
C TRP A 373 0.73 -9.76 -13.71
N LEU A 374 1.32 -8.56 -13.65
CA LEU A 374 2.18 -8.01 -14.68
C LEU A 374 3.48 -7.49 -14.06
N CYS A 375 4.57 -7.51 -14.82
CA CYS A 375 5.83 -6.92 -14.42
C CYS A 375 6.62 -6.31 -15.59
N TYR A 376 7.34 -5.26 -15.26
CA TYR A 376 8.14 -4.46 -16.17
C TYR A 376 9.59 -4.45 -15.68
N GLY A 377 10.53 -4.87 -16.53
CA GLY A 377 11.90 -5.11 -16.07
C GLY A 377 12.84 -5.71 -17.10
N ASP A 378 13.92 -6.31 -16.60
CA ASP A 378 15.00 -6.92 -17.40
C ASP A 378 14.61 -8.31 -17.97
N GLY A 379 13.43 -8.82 -17.64
CA GLY A 379 12.87 -10.07 -18.15
C GLY A 379 12.89 -11.18 -17.11
N LYS A 380 13.45 -12.34 -17.47
CA LYS A 380 13.40 -13.56 -16.63
C LYS A 380 14.10 -13.41 -15.29
N LYS A 381 15.22 -12.70 -15.27
CA LYS A 381 16.02 -12.36 -14.09
C LYS A 381 16.42 -10.90 -14.16
N GLY A 382 16.98 -10.38 -13.08
CA GLY A 382 17.36 -8.97 -12.96
C GLY A 382 16.26 -8.16 -12.31
N PHE A 383 16.18 -6.89 -12.68
CA PHE A 383 15.23 -6.00 -12.05
C PHE A 383 13.80 -6.25 -12.55
N ALA A 384 12.80 -6.17 -11.68
CA ALA A 384 11.38 -6.25 -12.00
C ALA A 384 10.53 -5.37 -11.09
N ASN A 385 9.69 -4.55 -11.70
CA ASN A 385 8.62 -3.77 -11.08
C ASN A 385 7.28 -4.39 -11.45
N ALA A 386 6.49 -4.81 -10.47
CA ALA A 386 5.27 -5.56 -10.69
C ALA A 386 4.04 -4.97 -9.99
N VAL A 387 2.87 -5.33 -10.53
CA VAL A 387 1.58 -5.21 -9.87
C VAL A 387 0.96 -6.59 -9.85
N LEU A 388 0.68 -7.10 -8.65
CA LEU A 388 0.08 -8.41 -8.40
C LEU A 388 -1.35 -8.18 -7.91
N PHE A 389 -2.34 -8.75 -8.58
CA PHE A 389 -3.73 -8.67 -8.13
C PHE A 389 -4.07 -9.88 -7.26
N ALA A 390 -4.86 -9.66 -6.21
CA ALA A 390 -5.30 -10.74 -5.33
C ALA A 390 -6.25 -11.71 -6.06
N SER A 391 -6.99 -11.20 -7.04
CA SER A 391 -7.78 -11.99 -7.97
C SER A 391 -7.90 -11.27 -9.31
N GLU A 392 -8.09 -12.05 -10.37
CA GLU A 392 -8.50 -11.63 -11.70
C GLU A 392 -10.02 -11.51 -11.87
N LYS A 393 -10.79 -11.90 -10.84
CA LYS A 393 -12.26 -11.90 -10.82
C LYS A 393 -12.81 -11.09 -9.66
N GLY A 394 -14.05 -10.64 -9.81
CA GLY A 394 -14.76 -9.83 -8.83
C GLY A 394 -14.23 -8.41 -8.71
N LEU A 395 -13.54 -7.89 -9.73
CA LEU A 395 -13.04 -6.51 -9.71
C LEU A 395 -14.18 -5.54 -9.97
N VAL A 396 -15.07 -5.86 -10.91
CA VAL A 396 -16.27 -5.06 -11.20
C VAL A 396 -17.38 -5.45 -10.23
N ILE A 397 -17.67 -4.57 -9.27
CA ILE A 397 -18.70 -4.76 -8.23
C ILE A 397 -20.08 -4.36 -8.75
N SER A 398 -20.14 -3.33 -9.59
CA SER A 398 -21.34 -2.87 -10.30
C SER A 398 -20.95 -2.14 -11.59
N GLY A 399 -21.90 -1.98 -12.50
CA GLY A 399 -21.70 -1.39 -13.83
C GLY A 399 -22.58 -2.06 -14.87
N ILE A 400 -23.49 -1.32 -15.49
CA ILE A 400 -24.36 -1.85 -16.56
C ILE A 400 -23.51 -2.25 -17.77
N ASP A 401 -23.68 -3.50 -18.23
CA ASP A 401 -23.00 -4.08 -19.40
C ASP A 401 -21.45 -4.11 -19.32
N GLU A 402 -20.88 -3.93 -18.12
CA GLU A 402 -19.44 -3.99 -17.88
C GLU A 402 -18.93 -5.42 -17.73
N GLN A 403 -17.72 -5.65 -18.24
CA GLN A 403 -17.05 -6.94 -18.15
C GLN A 403 -15.98 -6.92 -17.07
N ASP A 404 -15.93 -8.02 -16.32
CA ASP A 404 -14.92 -8.23 -15.30
C ASP A 404 -13.56 -8.63 -15.90
N GLY A 405 -12.51 -8.44 -15.10
CA GLY A 405 -11.12 -8.69 -15.49
C GLY A 405 -10.36 -7.43 -15.93
N THR A 406 -9.08 -7.62 -16.23
CA THR A 406 -8.13 -6.53 -16.44
C THR A 406 -7.44 -6.67 -17.80
N GLN A 407 -7.59 -5.64 -18.64
CA GLN A 407 -6.88 -5.53 -19.92
C GLN A 407 -5.69 -4.58 -19.85
N LEU A 408 -4.63 -4.94 -20.55
CA LEU A 408 -3.40 -4.17 -20.66
C LEU A 408 -3.38 -3.35 -21.94
N LYS A 409 -3.05 -2.06 -21.82
CA LYS A 409 -2.77 -1.14 -22.94
C LYS A 409 -1.45 -0.43 -22.69
N VAL A 410 -0.51 -0.51 -23.64
CA VAL A 410 0.87 -0.07 -23.47
C VAL A 410 1.26 0.93 -24.55
N ALA A 411 1.76 2.08 -24.11
CA ALA A 411 2.25 3.13 -24.99
C ALA A 411 3.63 3.62 -24.61
N GLU A 412 4.41 4.00 -25.62
CA GLU A 412 5.72 4.63 -25.49
C GLU A 412 5.79 5.89 -26.36
N LYS A 413 6.53 6.91 -25.90
CA LYS A 413 6.79 8.15 -26.66
C LYS A 413 7.95 8.97 -26.09
N GLU A 414 8.51 9.85 -26.92
CA GLU A 414 9.37 10.96 -26.49
C GLU A 414 8.47 12.07 -25.90
N TYR A 415 8.47 12.24 -24.58
CA TYR A 415 7.61 13.20 -23.87
C TYR A 415 8.07 14.64 -24.12
N VAL A 416 9.30 14.97 -23.75
CA VAL A 416 9.86 16.33 -23.85
C VAL A 416 11.19 16.27 -24.59
N ASN A 417 11.46 17.26 -25.44
CA ASN A 417 12.77 17.46 -26.04
C ASN A 417 13.01 18.97 -26.15
N PHE A 418 13.76 19.51 -25.19
CA PHE A 418 13.95 20.94 -25.02
C PHE A 418 15.35 21.26 -24.49
N LEU A 419 16.03 22.22 -25.12
CA LEU A 419 17.38 22.69 -24.75
C LEU A 419 18.41 21.58 -24.51
N GLY A 420 18.37 20.51 -25.31
CA GLY A 420 19.29 19.37 -25.18
C GLY A 420 18.97 18.43 -24.01
N THR A 421 17.79 18.57 -23.41
CA THR A 421 17.19 17.62 -22.45
C THR A 421 16.01 16.91 -23.10
N GLU A 422 16.07 15.59 -23.15
CA GLU A 422 15.08 14.68 -23.70
C GLU A 422 14.51 13.82 -22.56
N VAL A 423 13.19 13.70 -22.50
CA VAL A 423 12.49 12.85 -21.54
C VAL A 423 11.64 11.86 -22.32
N ASP A 424 11.97 10.59 -22.19
CA ASP A 424 11.21 9.47 -22.75
C ASP A 424 10.22 8.93 -21.72
N TYR A 425 9.11 8.35 -22.18
CA TYR A 425 8.03 7.91 -21.33
C TYR A 425 7.41 6.59 -21.82
N VAL A 426 7.15 5.68 -20.88
CA VAL A 426 6.38 4.45 -21.07
C VAL A 426 5.24 4.39 -20.07
N SER A 427 4.05 4.04 -20.56
CA SER A 427 2.84 3.83 -19.77
C SER A 427 2.31 2.42 -20.02
N ILE A 428 2.29 1.61 -18.97
CA ILE A 428 1.67 0.29 -18.98
C ILE A 428 0.39 0.41 -18.18
N ASN A 429 -0.73 0.57 -18.90
CA ASN A 429 -2.04 0.78 -18.30
C ASN A 429 -2.72 -0.57 -18.10
N PHE A 430 -3.38 -0.73 -16.96
CA PHE A 430 -4.26 -1.85 -16.65
C PHE A 430 -5.65 -1.30 -16.33
N GLY A 431 -6.70 -1.85 -16.94
CA GLY A 431 -8.03 -1.26 -16.83
C GLY A 431 -9.15 -2.11 -17.44
N ARG A 432 -10.25 -1.43 -17.77
CA ARG A 432 -11.50 -2.01 -18.28
C ARG A 432 -11.26 -3.02 -19.39
N HIS A 433 -11.98 -4.13 -19.29
CA HIS A 433 -12.14 -5.14 -20.32
C HIS A 433 -13.16 -4.66 -21.37
N SER A 434 -12.76 -3.64 -22.13
CA SER A 434 -13.63 -2.88 -23.04
C SER A 434 -13.72 -3.47 -24.45
N PHE A 435 -12.89 -4.47 -24.79
CA PHE A 435 -12.87 -5.04 -26.13
C PHE A 435 -12.68 -6.55 -26.11
N GLN A 436 -13.36 -7.27 -26.99
CA GLN A 436 -13.09 -8.68 -27.29
C GLN A 436 -13.14 -8.92 -28.79
N PRO A 437 -12.33 -9.86 -29.33
CA PRO A 437 -12.41 -10.27 -30.72
C PRO A 437 -13.84 -10.67 -31.12
N GLY A 438 -14.37 -10.01 -32.15
CA GLY A 438 -15.73 -10.23 -32.65
C GLY A 438 -16.79 -9.28 -32.09
N HIS A 439 -16.44 -8.40 -31.15
CA HIS A 439 -17.32 -7.37 -30.60
C HIS A 439 -16.81 -5.96 -30.96
N SER A 440 -17.68 -4.96 -30.86
CA SER A 440 -17.26 -3.55 -30.94
C SER A 440 -16.56 -3.14 -29.66
N HIS A 441 -15.61 -2.22 -29.76
CA HIS A 441 -15.02 -1.56 -28.60
C HIS A 441 -16.09 -0.80 -27.80
N ASP A 442 -16.16 -1.08 -26.50
CA ASP A 442 -17.05 -0.41 -25.58
C ASP A 442 -16.44 0.91 -25.09
N VAL A 443 -17.02 2.00 -25.59
CA VAL A 443 -16.63 3.37 -25.27
C VAL A 443 -17.55 4.00 -24.23
N THR A 444 -18.55 3.30 -23.72
CA THR A 444 -19.46 3.83 -22.70
C THR A 444 -18.96 3.40 -21.33
N ILE A 445 -18.92 4.31 -20.37
CA ILE A 445 -18.63 4.01 -18.96
C ILE A 445 -19.87 4.43 -18.16
N PRO A 446 -20.60 3.52 -17.51
CA PRO A 446 -21.82 3.85 -16.82
C PRO A 446 -21.56 4.49 -15.46
N SER A 447 -22.47 5.36 -15.02
CA SER A 447 -22.44 6.05 -13.72
C SER A 447 -22.56 5.14 -12.51
N ASP A 448 -22.91 3.87 -12.69
CA ASP A 448 -22.96 2.88 -11.62
C ASP A 448 -21.75 1.94 -11.62
N LEU A 449 -20.72 2.21 -12.45
CA LEU A 449 -19.47 1.45 -12.43
C LEU A 449 -18.74 1.64 -11.09
N ILE A 450 -18.57 0.54 -10.36
CA ILE A 450 -17.72 0.44 -9.18
C ILE A 450 -16.70 -0.66 -9.44
N VAL A 451 -15.43 -0.31 -9.34
CA VAL A 451 -14.31 -1.26 -9.47
C VAL A 451 -13.55 -1.29 -8.16
N GLN A 452 -13.39 -2.47 -7.56
CA GLN A 452 -12.73 -2.64 -6.27
C GLN A 452 -11.80 -3.84 -6.31
N PHE A 453 -10.54 -3.66 -5.90
CA PHE A 453 -9.55 -4.73 -5.93
C PHE A 453 -8.44 -4.51 -4.92
N ASP A 454 -7.82 -5.62 -4.51
CA ASP A 454 -6.57 -5.63 -3.76
C ASP A 454 -5.40 -5.91 -4.70
N ALA A 455 -4.33 -5.13 -4.57
CA ALA A 455 -3.09 -5.35 -5.31
C ALA A 455 -1.84 -5.15 -4.44
N GLU A 456 -0.73 -5.72 -4.87
CA GLU A 456 0.59 -5.48 -4.31
C GLU A 456 1.50 -4.87 -5.37
N VAL A 457 2.16 -3.78 -5.00
CA VAL A 457 3.32 -3.23 -5.73
C VAL A 457 4.55 -3.96 -5.24
N PHE A 458 5.13 -4.79 -6.10
CA PHE A 458 6.32 -5.58 -5.78
C PHE A 458 7.51 -5.14 -6.63
N ALA A 459 8.68 -5.01 -6.01
CA ALA A 459 9.93 -4.71 -6.69
C ALA A 459 11.00 -5.72 -6.30
N SER A 460 11.64 -6.31 -7.31
CA SER A 460 12.79 -7.21 -7.15
C SER A 460 13.98 -6.69 -7.93
N GLU A 461 15.16 -6.74 -7.31
CA GLU A 461 16.40 -6.19 -7.86
C GLU A 461 17.14 -7.19 -8.76
N THR A 462 16.95 -8.49 -8.51
CA THR A 462 17.69 -9.56 -9.18
C THR A 462 16.82 -10.73 -9.66
N GLY A 463 15.57 -10.81 -9.20
CA GLY A 463 14.68 -11.94 -9.42
C GLY A 463 13.99 -12.00 -10.79
N GLY A 464 13.79 -10.86 -11.45
CA GLY A 464 13.01 -10.76 -12.68
C GLY A 464 11.57 -11.24 -12.48
N TYR A 465 10.91 -11.68 -13.56
CA TYR A 465 9.55 -12.21 -13.47
C TYR A 465 9.45 -13.54 -12.70
N GLU A 466 10.57 -14.27 -12.48
CA GLU A 466 10.54 -15.51 -11.69
C GLU A 466 10.19 -15.22 -10.22
N SER A 467 10.82 -14.21 -9.60
CA SER A 467 10.45 -13.77 -8.25
C SER A 467 9.03 -13.20 -8.19
N VAL A 468 8.60 -12.45 -9.21
CA VAL A 468 7.22 -11.93 -9.32
C VAL A 468 6.20 -13.07 -9.28
N GLN A 469 6.46 -14.15 -10.00
CA GLN A 469 5.57 -15.31 -10.03
C GLN A 469 5.48 -15.97 -8.65
N GLN A 470 6.60 -16.10 -7.94
CA GLN A 470 6.63 -16.68 -6.59
C GLN A 470 5.95 -15.78 -5.56
N GLU A 471 6.21 -14.47 -5.59
CA GLU A 471 5.54 -13.51 -4.73
C GLU A 471 4.03 -13.52 -4.95
N SER A 472 3.58 -13.62 -6.21
CA SER A 472 2.14 -13.65 -6.53
C SER A 472 1.39 -14.79 -5.83
N TYR A 473 2.06 -15.92 -5.57
CA TYR A 473 1.50 -17.02 -4.78
C TYR A 473 1.38 -16.63 -3.29
N PHE A 474 2.46 -16.12 -2.68
CA PHE A 474 2.43 -15.70 -1.28
C PHE A 474 1.42 -14.59 -1.03
N TYR A 475 1.43 -13.56 -1.88
CA TYR A 475 0.52 -12.43 -1.78
C TYR A 475 -0.95 -12.89 -1.77
N LYS A 476 -1.35 -13.76 -2.71
CA LYS A 476 -2.74 -14.27 -2.78
C LYS A 476 -3.14 -15.08 -1.57
N GLU A 477 -2.27 -15.94 -1.04
CA GLU A 477 -2.59 -16.73 0.14
C GLU A 477 -2.68 -15.86 1.40
N LEU A 478 -1.73 -14.94 1.59
CA LEU A 478 -1.70 -14.01 2.71
C LEU A 478 -2.88 -13.02 2.67
N GLN A 479 -3.29 -12.59 1.47
CA GLN A 479 -4.39 -11.64 1.32
C GLN A 479 -5.73 -12.19 1.82
N LYS A 480 -5.95 -13.51 1.78
CA LYS A 480 -7.18 -14.15 2.28
C LYS A 480 -7.41 -13.96 3.78
N SER A 481 -6.34 -13.73 4.55
CA SER A 481 -6.43 -13.54 6.00
C SER A 481 -6.34 -12.07 6.45
N ARG A 482 -5.94 -11.18 5.54
CA ARG A 482 -5.81 -9.74 5.82
C ARG A 482 -7.18 -9.06 5.80
N SER A 483 -7.34 -8.03 6.62
CA SER A 483 -8.52 -7.16 6.62
C SER A 483 -8.05 -5.72 6.58
N TYR A 484 -8.59 -4.89 5.67
CA TYR A 484 -8.27 -3.46 5.61
C TYR A 484 -9.17 -2.66 6.55
N SER A 485 -8.67 -1.55 7.10
CA SER A 485 -9.51 -0.62 7.88
C SER A 485 -10.57 0.09 7.02
N GLY A 486 -10.52 -0.10 5.69
CA GLY A 486 -11.31 0.57 4.66
C GLY A 486 -12.76 0.15 4.47
N ASP A 487 -13.17 -0.97 5.04
CA ASP A 487 -14.59 -1.37 5.00
C ASP A 487 -15.49 -0.44 5.82
N ILE A 488 -14.88 0.45 6.61
CA ILE A 488 -15.57 1.56 7.25
C ILE A 488 -15.74 2.65 6.18
N PRO A 489 -16.98 2.96 5.74
CA PRO A 489 -17.19 4.08 4.84
C PRO A 489 -16.53 5.31 5.46
N PHE A 490 -15.69 5.97 4.67
CA PHE A 490 -15.02 7.20 5.05
C PHE A 490 -16.12 8.25 5.29
N GLU A 491 -16.68 8.28 6.51
CA GLU A 491 -17.59 9.32 6.91
C GLU A 491 -16.76 10.59 6.92
N ARG A 492 -16.99 11.43 5.92
CA ARG A 492 -16.41 12.76 5.82
C ARG A 492 -16.80 13.54 7.07
N GLU A 493 -16.00 13.45 8.12
CA GLU A 493 -16.01 14.44 9.18
C GLU A 493 -15.46 15.73 8.57
N LEU A 494 -16.35 16.52 7.98
CA LEU A 494 -16.10 17.91 7.64
C LEU A 494 -15.83 18.68 8.95
N LYS A 495 -14.63 18.51 9.52
CA LYS A 495 -14.13 19.35 10.60
C LYS A 495 -13.85 20.71 10.01
N ARG A 496 -14.89 21.55 10.01
CA ARG A 496 -14.78 22.95 9.65
C ARG A 496 -14.13 23.68 10.81
N TYR A 497 -12.87 24.08 10.62
CA TYR A 497 -12.20 24.98 11.53
C TYR A 497 -12.49 26.43 11.11
N ASN A 498 -12.91 27.26 12.05
CA ASN A 498 -13.02 28.69 11.82
C ASN A 498 -11.64 29.33 11.99
N VAL A 499 -10.96 29.57 10.88
CA VAL A 499 -9.70 30.34 10.89
C VAL A 499 -10.03 31.83 10.88
N THR A 500 -9.58 32.55 11.90
CA THR A 500 -9.65 34.01 11.94
C THR A 500 -8.28 34.59 11.63
N ILE A 501 -8.15 35.28 10.49
CA ILE A 501 -6.90 35.96 10.13
C ILE A 501 -6.92 37.36 10.71
N ILE A 502 -6.06 37.62 11.69
CA ILE A 502 -5.89 38.95 12.28
C ILE A 502 -4.60 39.56 11.73
N ALA A 503 -4.71 40.40 10.71
CA ALA A 503 -3.58 41.16 10.22
C ALA A 503 -3.21 42.25 11.25
N ARG A 504 -2.01 42.17 11.83
CA ARG A 504 -1.46 43.19 12.72
C ARG A 504 -0.32 43.92 12.01
N LEU A 505 -0.39 45.25 11.96
CA LEU A 505 0.78 46.07 11.69
C LEU A 505 1.70 46.02 12.91
N GLY A 506 2.62 45.05 12.91
CA GLY A 506 3.64 44.93 13.95
C GLY A 506 4.51 46.18 14.01
N ARG A 507 4.71 46.72 15.22
CA ARG A 507 5.70 47.77 15.47
C ARG A 507 7.10 47.19 15.25
N THR A 508 7.70 47.49 14.09
CA THR A 508 9.15 47.43 13.80
C THR A 508 9.94 46.28 14.45
N HIS A 509 9.71 45.05 13.96
CA HIS A 509 10.74 44.00 13.90
C HIS A 509 11.13 43.76 12.41
N LEU A 510 11.15 44.84 11.61
CA LEU A 510 11.22 44.81 10.13
C LEU A 510 12.63 44.50 9.56
N ALA A 511 13.40 43.65 10.21
CA ALA A 511 14.68 43.23 9.69
C ALA A 511 15.10 41.90 10.29
N HIS A 512 15.61 40.98 9.46
CA HIS A 512 16.64 40.05 9.93
C HIS A 512 17.77 40.92 10.49
N PRO A 513 18.00 40.97 11.82
CA PRO A 513 18.91 41.97 12.41
C PRO A 513 20.32 41.82 11.83
N TRP A 514 20.72 40.58 11.53
CA TRP A 514 22.00 40.27 10.93
C TRP A 514 22.13 40.75 9.47
N LEU A 515 21.17 40.41 8.58
CA LEU A 515 21.22 40.79 7.17
C LEU A 515 21.00 42.29 6.94
N SER A 516 20.12 42.93 7.71
CA SER A 516 19.89 44.37 7.58
C SER A 516 21.12 45.17 8.03
N ASN A 517 21.81 44.73 9.08
CA ASN A 517 23.07 45.32 9.51
C ASN A 517 24.21 45.10 8.50
N LEU A 518 24.17 44.00 7.73
CA LEU A 518 25.24 43.65 6.78
C LEU A 518 25.06 44.33 5.41
N VAL A 519 23.82 44.56 4.97
CA VAL A 519 23.50 45.07 3.63
C VAL A 519 22.97 46.51 3.64
N GLY A 520 22.63 47.06 4.82
CA GLY A 520 22.08 48.42 4.95
C GLY A 520 20.64 48.59 4.40
N ASN A 521 19.99 47.49 4.03
CA ASN A 521 18.64 47.46 3.47
C ASN A 521 17.64 46.84 4.46
N VAL A 522 16.39 47.32 4.41
CA VAL A 522 15.27 46.79 5.20
C VAL A 522 14.68 45.59 4.46
N PHE A 523 14.75 44.41 5.06
CA PHE A 523 14.13 43.20 4.53
C PHE A 523 12.79 42.99 5.25
N PRO A 524 11.64 43.22 4.59
CA PRO A 524 10.35 43.01 5.23
C PRO A 524 10.15 41.52 5.50
N VAL A 525 9.96 41.17 6.78
CA VAL A 525 9.61 39.82 7.23
C VAL A 525 8.14 39.84 7.62
N MET A 526 7.36 38.90 7.10
CA MET A 526 6.03 38.60 7.61
C MET A 526 6.20 37.53 8.70
N TRP A 527 5.67 37.77 9.90
CA TRP A 527 5.70 36.79 10.98
C TRP A 527 4.29 36.19 11.11
N ILE A 528 4.21 34.87 11.23
CA ILE A 528 2.96 34.13 11.38
C ILE A 528 2.97 33.52 12.78
N GLU A 529 1.88 33.70 13.50
CA GLU A 529 1.56 33.01 14.75
C GLU A 529 0.26 32.25 14.52
N LEU A 530 0.26 30.95 14.84
CA LEU A 530 -0.93 30.10 14.85
C LEU A 530 -1.33 29.87 16.30
N ASP A 531 -2.53 30.33 16.65
CA ASP A 531 -3.11 30.17 17.98
C ASP A 531 -4.23 29.13 17.95
N GLN A 532 -4.21 28.20 18.90
CA GLN A 532 -5.30 27.29 19.19
C GLN A 532 -5.69 27.40 20.67
N ASN A 533 -6.96 27.74 20.93
CA ASN A 533 -7.52 27.88 22.28
C ASN A 533 -6.78 28.88 23.20
N GLY A 534 -6.27 29.98 22.64
CA GLY A 534 -5.55 31.02 23.37
C GLY A 534 -4.09 30.67 23.67
N ARG A 535 -3.54 29.68 22.98
CA ARG A 535 -2.14 29.28 23.06
C ARG A 535 -1.54 29.27 21.66
N VAL A 536 -0.41 29.95 21.50
CA VAL A 536 0.39 29.86 20.28
C VAL A 536 0.95 28.45 20.19
N ILE A 537 0.54 27.72 19.15
CA ILE A 537 1.00 26.36 18.85
C ILE A 537 2.11 26.35 17.80
N PHE A 538 2.25 27.43 17.03
CA PHE A 538 3.31 27.60 16.05
C PHE A 538 3.59 29.09 15.84
N ASP A 539 4.86 29.48 15.70
CA ASP A 539 5.26 30.80 15.27
C ASP A 539 6.49 30.77 14.36
N GLY A 540 6.61 31.72 13.44
CA GLY A 540 7.77 31.79 12.58
C GLY A 540 7.71 32.89 11.53
N ALA A 541 8.87 33.16 10.92
CA ALA A 541 8.97 34.04 9.77
C ALA A 541 8.39 33.35 8.52
N ALA A 542 7.37 33.94 7.92
CA ALA A 542 6.90 33.59 6.60
C ALA A 542 8.00 33.94 5.59
N ASN A 543 8.65 32.91 5.08
CA ASN A 543 9.62 33.06 4.01
C ASN A 543 8.86 33.27 2.70
N ARG A 544 9.21 34.33 1.97
CA ARG A 544 8.68 34.52 0.61
C ARG A 544 9.32 33.45 -0.26
N SER A 545 8.53 32.54 -0.82
CA SER A 545 8.97 31.78 -2.01
C SER A 545 9.48 32.80 -3.02
N LEU A 546 10.71 32.62 -3.49
CA LEU A 546 11.38 33.54 -4.42
C LEU A 546 10.74 33.57 -5.82
N PHE A 547 9.64 32.87 -6.05
CA PHE A 547 8.96 32.77 -7.33
C PHE A 547 7.54 33.37 -7.29
N ILE A 548 7.46 34.70 -7.19
CA ILE A 548 6.44 35.47 -7.91
C ILE A 548 7.15 36.68 -8.50
N ARG A 549 7.62 36.53 -9.73
CA ARG A 549 7.74 37.61 -10.71
C ARG A 549 7.62 37.09 -12.12
#